data_AF-A0A0C3GBT3-F1
#
_entry.id   AF-A0A0C3GBT3-F1
#
_cell.length_a   1.000
_cell.length_b   1.000
_cell.length_c   1.000
_cell.angle_alpha   90.00
_cell.angle_beta   90.00
_cell.angle_gamma   90.00
#
_symmetry.space_group_name_H-M   'P 1'
#
loop_
_entity.id
_entity.type
_entity.pdbx_description
1 polymer ?
#
loop_
_entity_poly.entity_id
_entity_poly.type
_entity_poly.pdbx_seq_one_letter_code
_entity_poly.pdbx_strand_id
1 'polypeptide(L)' 'LYDCLVKLGTTQEKRLMVDLMCLRQSYERREITEVRWIEGNNNPADAMTKSKPCSALKDLIDTNTINIQATEWVERVKE' A
#
# COMPACT_ATOMS: atom_id res chain seq x y z
N LEU A 1 17.69 8.12 -5.82
CA LEU A 1 17.85 6.64 -5.83
C LEU A 1 19.27 6.23 -5.45
N TYR A 2 20.31 6.59 -6.23
CA TYR A 2 21.70 6.20 -5.95
C TYR A 2 22.16 6.55 -4.52
N ASP A 3 22.00 7.80 -4.10
CA ASP A 3 22.39 8.23 -2.74
C ASP A 3 21.69 7.40 -1.65
N CYS A 4 20.41 7.08 -1.82
CA CYS A 4 19.65 6.28 -0.87
C CYS A 4 20.16 4.82 -0.83
N LEU A 5 20.44 4.23 -1.99
CA LEU A 5 20.94 2.85 -2.09
C LEU A 5 22.36 2.68 -1.54
N VAL A 6 23.16 3.74 -1.58
CA VAL A 6 24.56 3.72 -1.12
C VAL A 6 24.67 4.11 0.36
N LYS A 7 23.88 5.08 0.84
CA LYS A 7 24.03 5.66 2.19
C LYS A 7 23.15 5.02 3.26
N LEU A 8 22.09 4.29 2.90
CA LEU A 8 21.26 3.59 3.88
C LEU A 8 21.92 2.29 4.35
N GLY A 9 21.84 2.05 5.66
CA GLY A 9 22.63 1.00 6.32
C GLY A 9 22.05 -0.40 6.15
N THR A 10 20.73 -0.52 6.03
CA THR A 10 20.04 -1.81 5.99
C THR A 10 19.36 -2.07 4.63
N THR A 11 19.19 -3.35 4.29
CA THR A 11 18.44 -3.76 3.09
C THR A 11 16.97 -3.33 3.15
N GLN A 12 16.39 -3.28 4.35
CA GLN A 12 14.99 -2.85 4.54
C GLN A 12 14.81 -1.37 4.21
N GLU A 13 15.71 -0.51 4.69
CA GLU A 13 15.69 0.93 4.36
C GLU A 13 15.86 1.16 2.86
N LYS A 14 16.76 0.42 2.22
CA LYS A 14 16.96 0.50 0.75
C LYS A 14 15.70 0.10 -0.01
N ARG A 15 15.02 -0.99 0.40
CA ARG A 15 13.77 -1.44 -0.21
C ARG A 15 12.65 -0.41 -0.03
N LEU A 16 12.48 0.13 1.17
CA LEU A 16 11.50 1.16 1.45
C LEU A 16 11.67 2.39 0.54
N MET A 17 12.91 2.81 0.29
CA MET A 17 13.17 3.92 -0.61
C MET A 17 12.80 3.61 -2.06
N VAL A 18 13.06 2.39 -2.53
CA VAL A 18 12.65 1.95 -3.87
C VAL A 18 11.13 1.98 -3.98
N ASP A 19 10.42 1.38 -3.02
CA ASP A 19 8.96 1.31 -3.01
C ASP A 19 8.33 2.71 -3.01
N LEU A 20 8.84 3.63 -2.17
CA LEU A 20 8.38 5.02 -2.12
C LEU A 20 8.65 5.77 -3.44
N MET A 21 9.82 5.57 -4.06
CA MET A 21 10.13 6.20 -5.33
C MET A 21 9.23 5.69 -6.46
N CYS A 22 8.92 4.39 -6.48
CA CYS A 22 7.97 3.81 -7.43
C CYS A 22 6.57 4.40 -7.26
N LEU A 23 6.05 4.45 -6.03
CA LEU A 23 4.74 5.06 -5.75
C LEU A 23 4.67 6.51 -6.22
N ARG A 24 5.71 7.30 -5.94
CA ARG A 24 5.79 8.70 -6.39
C ARG A 24 5.80 8.80 -7.92
N GLN A 25 6.56 7.96 -8.61
CA GLN A 25 6.61 7.95 -10.07
C GLN A 25 5.26 7.57 -10.68
N SER A 26 4.61 6.53 -10.16
CA SER A 26 3.27 6.12 -10.60
C SER A 26 2.25 7.23 -10.34
N TYR A 27 2.40 7.97 -9.24
CA TYR A 27 1.59 9.17 -9.01
C TYR A 27 1.90 10.22 -10.09
N GLU A 28 3.14 10.63 -10.30
CA GLU A 28 3.49 11.64 -11.32
C GLU A 28 3.02 11.25 -12.75
N ARG A 29 3.05 9.95 -13.08
CA ARG A 29 2.57 9.39 -14.36
C ARG A 29 1.06 9.20 -14.46
N ARG A 30 0.29 9.53 -13.42
CA ARG A 30 -1.16 9.33 -13.33
C ARG A 30 -1.58 7.85 -13.45
N GLU A 31 -0.70 6.92 -13.07
CA GLU A 31 -1.01 5.49 -12.96
C GLU A 31 -1.81 5.19 -11.68
N ILE A 32 -1.63 6.02 -10.65
CA ILE A 32 -2.44 6.02 -9.42
C ILE A 32 -3.11 7.38 -9.19
N THR A 33 -4.39 7.33 -8.82
CA THR A 33 -5.24 8.50 -8.60
C THR A 33 -5.45 8.78 -7.11
N GLU A 34 -5.51 7.73 -6.30
CA GLU A 34 -5.70 7.82 -4.85
C GLU A 34 -4.83 6.81 -4.11
N VAL A 35 -4.47 7.15 -2.88
CA VAL A 35 -3.87 6.24 -1.91
C VAL A 35 -4.66 6.37 -0.62
N ARG A 36 -5.20 5.26 -0.12
CA ARG A 36 -6.00 5.22 1.11
C ARG A 36 -5.32 4.36 2.17
N TRP A 37 -5.34 4.83 3.40
CA TRP A 37 -4.96 4.04 4.56
C TRP A 37 -6.13 3.17 5.00
N ILE A 38 -5.94 1.85 4.97
CA ILE A 38 -6.94 0.86 5.38
C ILE A 38 -6.42 0.18 6.66
N GLU A 39 -7.26 0.13 7.69
CA GLU A 39 -6.92 -0.60 8.91
C GLU A 39 -6.67 -2.09 8.61
N GLY A 40 -5.67 -2.69 9.27
CA GLY A 40 -5.23 -4.06 9.00
C GLY A 40 -6.35 -5.11 9.06
N ASN A 41 -7.29 -5.00 10.01
CA ASN A 41 -8.41 -5.94 10.16
C ASN A 41 -9.39 -5.90 8.97
N ASN A 42 -9.43 -4.78 8.25
CA ASN A 42 -10.29 -4.55 7.08
C ASN A 42 -9.50 -4.64 5.77
N ASN A 43 -8.21 -5.01 5.82
CA ASN A 43 -7.34 -5.14 4.66
C ASN A 43 -7.13 -6.63 4.30
N PRO A 44 -7.65 -7.13 3.18
CA PRO A 44 -7.45 -8.53 2.78
C PRO A 44 -5.99 -8.88 2.47
N ALA A 45 -5.14 -7.89 2.13
CA ALA A 45 -3.72 -8.12 1.92
C ALA A 45 -2.97 -8.45 3.23
N ASP A 46 -3.56 -8.15 4.40
CA ASP A 46 -2.97 -8.47 5.70
C ASP A 46 -2.79 -9.99 5.86
N ALA A 47 -3.76 -10.77 5.38
CA ALA A 47 -3.67 -12.25 5.38
C ALA A 47 -2.55 -12.79 4.48
N MET A 48 -2.08 -12.02 3.50
CA MET A 48 -1.00 -12.46 2.59
C MET A 48 0.39 -12.17 3.17
N THR A 49 0.50 -11.25 4.12
CA THR A 49 1.78 -10.78 4.66
C THR A 49 2.01 -11.19 6.11
N LYS A 50 0.95 -11.54 6.84
CA LYS A 50 1.02 -11.98 8.24
C LYS A 50 0.66 -13.46 8.38
N SER A 51 1.06 -14.03 9.52
CA SER A 51 0.80 -15.44 9.85
C SER A 51 -0.64 -15.73 10.27
N LYS A 52 -1.40 -14.71 10.69
CA LYS A 52 -2.80 -14.87 11.13
C LYS A 52 -3.77 -14.63 9.96
N PRO A 53 -4.87 -15.40 9.88
CA PRO A 53 -5.91 -15.15 8.90
C PRO A 53 -6.60 -13.79 9.16
N CYS A 54 -7.05 -13.14 8.09
CA CYS A 54 -7.80 -11.87 8.14
C CYS A 54 -9.26 -12.12 7.74
N SER A 55 -10.21 -11.58 8.50
CA SER A 55 -11.65 -11.63 8.16
C SER A 55 -11.93 -10.96 6.83
N ALA A 56 -11.26 -9.84 6.52
CA ALA A 56 -11.46 -9.13 5.26
C ALA A 56 -11.18 -10.00 4.01
N LEU A 57 -10.19 -10.90 4.06
CA LEU A 57 -9.94 -11.81 2.95
C LEU A 57 -11.02 -12.89 2.86
N LYS A 58 -11.47 -13.42 4.00
CA LYS A 58 -12.57 -14.38 4.02
C LYS A 58 -13.85 -13.78 3.45
N ASP A 59 -14.22 -12.58 3.92
CA ASP A 59 -15.43 -11.88 3.46
C ASP A 59 -15.36 -11.60 1.95
N LEU A 60 -14.18 -11.24 1.44
CA LEU A 60 -13.94 -11.10 0.00
C LEU A 60 -14.18 -12.40 -0.76
N ILE A 61 -13.72 -13.55 -0.25
CA ILE A 61 -13.92 -14.86 -0.90
C ILE A 61 -15.39 -15.27 -0.85
N ASP A 62 -16.03 -15.11 0.30
CA ASP A 62 -17.40 -15.59 0.54
C ASP A 62 -18.46 -14.73 -0.17
N THR A 63 -18.21 -13.42 -0.30
CA THR A 63 -19.21 -12.46 -0.79
C THR A 63 -18.82 -11.76 -2.09
N ASN A 64 -17.56 -11.88 -2.53
CA ASN A 64 -16.97 -11.09 -3.61
C ASN A 64 -17.06 -9.58 -3.37
N THR A 65 -17.13 -9.15 -2.11
CA THR A 65 -17.15 -7.74 -1.71
C THR A 65 -16.09 -7.45 -0.65
N ILE A 66 -15.59 -6.22 -0.66
CA ILE A 66 -14.66 -5.72 0.35
C ILE A 66 -15.26 -4.47 0.99
N ASN A 67 -15.27 -4.44 2.33
CA ASN A 67 -15.66 -3.25 3.09
C ASN A 67 -14.41 -2.46 3.46
N ILE A 68 -14.15 -1.37 2.74
CA ILE A 68 -12.99 -0.52 2.95
C ILE A 68 -13.37 0.66 3.83
N GLN A 69 -12.89 0.65 5.08
CA GLN A 69 -12.92 1.83 5.95
C GLN A 69 -11.59 2.56 5.89
N ALA A 70 -11.51 3.57 5.02
CA ALA A 70 -10.34 4.42 4.91
C ALA A 70 -10.36 5.51 5.98
N THR A 71 -9.29 5.61 6.78
CA THR A 71 -9.18 6.66 7.82
C THR A 71 -8.46 7.90 7.31
N GLU A 72 -7.50 7.72 6.41
CA GLU A 72 -6.70 8.80 5.82
C GLU A 72 -6.49 8.50 4.33
N TRP A 73 -6.38 9.55 3.51
CA TRP A 73 -6.13 9.38 2.08
C TRP A 73 -5.47 10.60 1.46
N VAL A 74 -4.80 10.35 0.33
CA VAL A 74 -4.35 11.37 -0.60
C VAL A 74 -5.03 11.09 -1.94
N GLU A 75 -5.72 12.09 -2.47
CA GLU A 75 -6.38 12.03 -3.76
C GLU A 75 -5.80 13.11 -4.67
N ARG A 76 -5.60 12.77 -5.95
CA ARG A 76 -5.24 13.76 -6.95
C ARG A 76 -6.43 14.67 -7.24
N VAL A 77 -6.20 15.98 -7.19
CA VAL A 77 -7.16 16.98 -7.66
C VAL A 77 -7.46 16.74 -9.15
N LYS A 78 -8.74 16.56 -9.48
CA LYS A 78 -9.17 16.48 -10.89
C LYS A 78 -8.97 17.85 -11.54
N GLU A 79 -8.13 17.89 -12.57
CA GLU A 79 -7.98 19.05 -13.47
C GLU A 79 -9.25 19.25 -14.30
#